data_AF-A0A522SMZ2-F1
#
_entry.id   AF-A0A522SMZ2-F1
#
_cell.length_a   1.000
_cell.length_b   1.000
_cell.length_c   1.000
_cell.angle_alpha   90.00
_cell.angle_beta   90.00
_cell.angle_gamma   90.00
#
_symmetry.space_group_name_H-M   'P 1'
#
loop_
_entity.id
_entity.type
_entity.pdbx_description
1 polymer ?
#
loop_
_entity_poly.entity_id
_entity_poly.type
_entity_poly.pdbx_seq_one_letter_code
_entity_poly.pdbx_strand_id
1 'polypeptide(L)'
;MNRHFILGCVGLFLAALFSSCCNPEIIGSVPNTLQPQQTNNWCWAATTQMLAAHFGISVNQCDLANHRFGRSDCCTGNCPKTDSCNKPGWPELDYVGLKFSDTTSALSWQALREQIYCSKKPMGYAYGTPGVVGHVLVIKGYITVGATNYLVLNDPWSPCNGSERLITYEEYADPAGTATHWDTFYNLAKK
;
A
#
# COMPACT_ATOMS: atom_id res chain seq x y z
N MET A 1 24.60 -16.43 -71.78
CA MET A 1 23.40 -17.06 -71.18
C MET A 1 23.07 -16.29 -69.91
N ASN A 2 21.85 -15.76 -69.83
CA ASN A 2 21.33 -14.80 -68.84
C ASN A 2 21.47 -15.24 -67.36
N ARG A 3 21.53 -14.25 -66.45
CA ARG A 3 20.55 -13.95 -65.36
C ARG A 3 21.21 -13.06 -64.28
N HIS A 4 20.81 -11.78 -64.19
CA HIS A 4 19.96 -11.17 -63.15
C HIS A 4 20.61 -11.01 -61.77
N PHE A 5 20.92 -9.76 -61.36
CA PHE A 5 20.21 -8.96 -60.32
C PHE A 5 20.38 -9.56 -58.91
N ILE A 6 20.81 -8.84 -57.87
CA ILE A 6 20.01 -7.86 -57.12
C ILE A 6 20.94 -7.02 -56.23
N LEU A 7 20.72 -5.70 -56.26
CA LEU A 7 21.25 -4.71 -55.34
C LEU A 7 20.62 -4.93 -53.96
N GLY A 8 21.39 -5.43 -52.99
CA GLY A 8 20.91 -5.64 -51.62
C GLY A 8 21.06 -4.37 -50.77
N CYS A 9 20.05 -3.50 -50.78
CA CYS A 9 19.91 -2.48 -49.75
C CYS A 9 19.58 -3.18 -48.42
N VAL A 10 20.59 -3.39 -47.58
CA VAL A 10 20.40 -3.79 -46.19
C VAL A 10 19.84 -2.59 -45.45
N GLY A 11 18.52 -2.49 -45.41
CA GLY A 11 17.81 -1.56 -44.55
C GLY A 11 18.04 -1.93 -43.09
N LEU A 12 18.82 -1.11 -42.38
CA LEU A 12 18.96 -1.18 -40.93
C LEU A 12 17.62 -0.73 -40.31
N PHE A 13 16.72 -1.68 -40.04
CA PHE A 13 15.56 -1.42 -39.18
C PHE A 13 16.07 -1.27 -37.74
N LEU A 14 16.34 -0.03 -37.32
CA LEU A 14 16.44 0.30 -35.90
C LEU A 14 15.04 0.10 -35.30
N ALA A 15 14.81 -1.05 -34.67
CA ALA A 15 13.68 -1.20 -33.77
C ALA A 15 13.93 -0.28 -32.56
N ALA A 16 13.37 0.93 -32.61
CA ALA A 16 13.25 1.77 -31.43
C ALA A 16 12.38 1.00 -30.43
N LEU A 17 13.03 0.38 -29.45
CA LEU A 17 12.39 -0.15 -28.26
C LEU A 17 11.84 1.07 -27.52
N PHE A 18 10.60 1.47 -27.85
CA PHE A 18 9.84 2.36 -27.02
C PHE A 18 9.50 1.59 -25.74
N SER A 19 10.43 1.62 -24.78
CA SER A 19 10.07 1.49 -23.38
C SER A 19 9.04 2.60 -23.14
N SER A 20 7.76 2.26 -23.18
CA SER A 20 6.71 3.19 -22.78
C SER A 20 7.04 3.55 -21.33
N CYS A 21 7.63 4.72 -21.12
CA CYS A 21 7.75 5.31 -19.80
C CYS A 21 6.32 5.42 -19.29
N CYS A 22 6.00 4.72 -18.20
CA CYS A 22 4.66 4.82 -17.66
C CYS A 22 4.39 6.27 -17.29
N ASN A 23 3.31 6.83 -17.83
CA ASN A 23 2.87 8.18 -17.54
C ASN A 23 1.55 8.10 -16.75
N PRO A 24 1.58 8.22 -15.42
CA PRO A 24 0.38 8.16 -14.61
C PRO A 24 -0.61 9.28 -14.98
N GLU A 25 -1.88 8.91 -15.13
CA GLU A 25 -2.98 9.87 -15.33
C GLU A 25 -3.19 10.77 -14.10
N ILE A 26 -4.18 11.66 -14.17
CA ILE A 26 -4.59 12.50 -13.04
C ILE A 26 -5.34 11.71 -11.97
N ILE A 27 -5.82 10.50 -12.29
CA ILE A 27 -6.52 9.60 -11.38
C ILE A 27 -5.98 8.18 -11.55
N GLY A 28 -5.81 7.49 -10.44
CA GLY A 28 -5.42 6.08 -10.44
C GLY A 28 -5.88 5.38 -9.18
N SER A 29 -6.27 4.12 -9.30
CA SER A 29 -6.56 3.28 -8.16
C SER A 29 -6.22 1.82 -8.44
N VAL A 30 -6.04 1.07 -7.36
CA VAL A 30 -5.91 -0.38 -7.38
C VAL A 30 -7.03 -1.00 -6.55
N PRO A 31 -7.58 -2.15 -6.98
CA PRO A 31 -8.50 -2.90 -6.15
C PRO A 31 -7.85 -3.29 -4.82
N ASN A 32 -8.44 -2.80 -3.73
CA ASN A 32 -8.09 -3.17 -2.37
C ASN A 32 -9.35 -3.01 -1.50
N THR A 33 -9.81 -4.11 -0.93
CA THR A 33 -11.02 -4.14 -0.10
C THR A 33 -10.67 -3.72 1.31
N LEU A 34 -11.38 -2.70 1.83
CA LEU A 34 -11.27 -2.27 3.21
C LEU A 34 -11.51 -3.45 4.16
N GLN A 35 -10.61 -3.62 5.13
CA GLN A 35 -10.78 -4.52 6.27
C GLN A 35 -10.64 -3.69 7.55
N PRO A 36 -11.70 -3.55 8.35
CA PRO A 36 -11.62 -2.80 9.60
C PRO A 36 -10.75 -3.54 10.61
N GLN A 37 -10.06 -2.81 11.48
CA GLN A 37 -9.35 -3.45 12.59
C GLN A 37 -10.34 -4.14 13.52
N GLN A 38 -9.96 -5.28 14.08
CA GLN A 38 -10.87 -6.08 14.91
C GLN A 38 -10.77 -5.76 16.40
N THR A 39 -9.89 -4.85 16.82
CA THR A 39 -9.83 -4.25 18.17
C THR A 39 -9.01 -2.97 18.12
N ASN A 40 -8.87 -2.23 19.22
CA ASN A 40 -8.37 -0.84 19.23
C ASN A 40 -6.92 -0.66 18.73
N ASN A 41 -6.04 -1.63 18.93
CA ASN A 41 -4.62 -1.47 18.59
C ASN A 41 -4.17 -2.34 17.40
N TRP A 42 -5.09 -2.73 16.50
CA TRP A 42 -4.83 -3.68 15.41
C TRP A 42 -4.84 -3.07 14.00
N CYS A 43 -4.64 -1.75 13.89
CA CYS A 43 -4.45 -1.10 12.59
C CYS A 43 -3.34 -1.79 11.76
N TRP A 44 -2.26 -2.23 12.42
CA TRP A 44 -1.16 -2.98 11.80
C TRP A 44 -1.57 -4.33 11.22
N ALA A 45 -2.42 -5.07 11.92
CA ALA A 45 -2.88 -6.38 11.49
C ALA A 45 -3.87 -6.24 10.32
N ALA A 46 -4.79 -5.27 10.42
CA ALA A 46 -5.75 -4.97 9.36
C ALA A 46 -5.07 -4.50 8.08
N THR A 47 -4.09 -3.61 8.20
CA THR A 47 -3.28 -3.12 7.07
C THR A 47 -2.45 -4.23 6.45
N THR A 48 -1.85 -5.12 7.26
CA THR A 48 -1.16 -6.32 6.75
C THR A 48 -2.12 -7.21 5.95
N GLN A 49 -3.32 -7.49 6.50
CA GLN A 49 -4.34 -8.28 5.81
C GLN A 49 -4.76 -7.65 4.47
N MET A 50 -5.03 -6.34 4.45
CA MET A 50 -5.42 -5.63 3.22
C MET A 50 -4.31 -5.67 2.16
N LEU A 51 -3.06 -5.44 2.54
CA LEU A 51 -1.92 -5.46 1.62
C LEU A 51 -1.63 -6.88 1.12
N ALA A 52 -1.68 -7.89 1.98
CA ALA A 52 -1.51 -9.30 1.63
C ALA A 52 -2.59 -9.79 0.65
N ALA A 53 -3.85 -9.43 0.89
CA ALA A 53 -4.97 -9.82 0.04
C ALA A 53 -4.81 -9.34 -1.41
N HIS A 54 -4.19 -8.17 -1.62
CA HIS A 54 -3.90 -7.65 -2.96
C HIS A 54 -2.99 -8.60 -3.77
N PHE A 55 -2.10 -9.34 -3.12
CA PHE A 55 -1.21 -10.33 -3.75
C PHE A 55 -1.75 -11.76 -3.68
N GLY A 56 -3.05 -11.93 -3.39
CA GLY A 56 -3.70 -13.23 -3.28
C GLY A 56 -3.25 -14.04 -2.06
N ILE A 57 -2.72 -13.38 -1.02
CA ILE A 57 -2.32 -14.02 0.24
C ILE A 57 -3.47 -13.84 1.23
N SER A 58 -4.05 -14.96 1.67
CA SER A 58 -5.11 -14.96 2.68
C SER A 58 -4.50 -15.06 4.07
N VAL A 59 -4.71 -14.04 4.89
CA VAL A 59 -4.33 -13.99 6.30
C VAL A 59 -5.40 -13.20 7.05
N ASN A 60 -5.70 -13.55 8.29
CA ASN A 60 -6.61 -12.78 9.13
C ASN A 60 -5.83 -12.10 10.29
N GLN A 61 -6.41 -11.05 10.87
CA GLN A 61 -5.77 -10.25 11.94
C GLN A 61 -5.47 -11.06 13.19
N CYS A 62 -6.29 -12.08 13.39
CA CYS A 62 -6.23 -13.04 14.46
C CYS A 62 -4.95 -13.90 14.42
N ASP A 63 -4.65 -14.47 13.25
CA ASP A 63 -3.44 -15.24 12.99
C ASP A 63 -2.19 -14.37 13.12
N LEU A 64 -2.28 -13.11 12.67
CA LEU A 64 -1.22 -12.11 12.84
C LEU A 64 -0.96 -11.81 14.31
N ALA A 65 -2.01 -11.56 15.10
CA ALA A 65 -1.88 -11.28 16.53
C ALA A 65 -1.35 -12.49 17.32
N ASN A 66 -1.87 -13.68 17.03
CA ASN A 66 -1.40 -14.94 17.61
C ASN A 66 0.09 -15.17 17.29
N HIS A 67 0.48 -15.00 16.02
CA HIS A 67 1.87 -15.08 15.59
C HIS A 67 2.76 -14.08 16.36
N ARG A 68 2.40 -12.80 16.32
CA ARG A 68 3.21 -11.72 16.89
C ARG A 68 3.40 -11.86 18.40
N PHE A 69 2.39 -12.34 19.12
CA PHE A 69 2.43 -12.43 20.58
C PHE A 69 2.74 -13.83 21.11
N GLY A 70 2.97 -14.82 20.24
CA GLY A 70 3.19 -16.22 20.64
C GLY A 70 1.98 -16.82 21.37
N ARG A 71 0.77 -16.51 20.87
CA ARG A 71 -0.51 -16.89 21.49
C ARG A 71 -1.36 -17.71 20.52
N SER A 72 -2.43 -18.30 21.05
CA SER A 72 -3.45 -19.02 20.27
C SER A 72 -4.88 -18.61 20.62
N ASP A 73 -5.05 -17.60 21.47
CA ASP A 73 -6.33 -17.20 22.08
C ASP A 73 -6.72 -15.75 21.77
N CYS A 74 -6.01 -15.07 20.85
CA CYS A 74 -6.31 -13.69 20.44
C CYS A 74 -7.67 -13.52 19.76
N CYS A 75 -8.31 -14.62 19.37
CA CYS A 75 -9.56 -14.63 18.60
C CYS A 75 -10.82 -14.81 19.43
N THR A 76 -10.70 -14.87 20.75
CA THR A 76 -11.85 -14.99 21.63
C THR A 76 -12.75 -13.74 21.53
N GLY A 77 -14.06 -13.96 21.53
CA GLY A 77 -15.05 -12.88 21.43
C GLY A 77 -15.42 -12.46 19.99
N ASN A 78 -16.44 -11.60 19.91
CA ASN A 78 -16.90 -10.97 18.68
C ASN A 78 -15.99 -9.79 18.31
N CYS A 79 -16.42 -8.93 17.39
CA CYS A 79 -15.75 -7.68 17.11
C CYS A 79 -16.38 -6.57 17.98
N PRO A 80 -15.62 -5.86 18.83
CA PRO A 80 -14.16 -5.93 19.00
C PRO A 80 -13.68 -7.16 19.78
N LYS A 81 -12.48 -7.65 19.41
CA LYS A 81 -11.78 -8.76 20.07
C LYS A 81 -11.35 -8.36 21.48
N THR A 82 -11.26 -9.36 22.35
CA THR A 82 -10.91 -9.20 23.77
C THR A 82 -9.53 -8.58 23.98
N ASP A 83 -9.32 -8.00 25.17
CA ASP A 83 -8.10 -7.23 25.48
C ASP A 83 -6.82 -8.06 25.55
N SER A 84 -6.90 -9.39 25.62
CA SER A 84 -5.74 -10.28 25.78
C SER A 84 -4.64 -10.07 24.73
N CYS A 85 -5.02 -9.61 23.54
CA CYS A 85 -4.10 -9.31 22.43
C CYS A 85 -4.24 -7.89 21.88
N ASN A 86 -4.98 -7.00 22.56
CA ASN A 86 -5.19 -5.62 22.15
C ASN A 86 -3.92 -4.77 22.39
N LYS A 87 -2.91 -4.95 21.53
CA LYS A 87 -1.60 -4.30 21.62
C LYS A 87 -1.17 -3.71 20.28
N PRO A 88 -0.49 -2.56 20.29
CA PRO A 88 -0.01 -1.90 19.07
C PRO A 88 1.14 -2.69 18.43
N GLY A 89 1.40 -2.40 17.16
CA GLY A 89 2.40 -3.10 16.38
C GLY A 89 2.67 -2.43 15.03
N TRP A 90 3.62 -3.00 14.30
CA TRP A 90 3.93 -2.65 12.91
C TRP A 90 3.41 -3.73 11.97
N PRO A 91 3.15 -3.41 10.68
CA PRO A 91 2.73 -4.41 9.70
C PRO A 91 3.69 -5.61 9.62
N GLU A 92 3.14 -6.82 9.56
CA GLU A 92 3.89 -8.09 9.50
C GLU A 92 4.08 -8.54 8.04
N LEU A 93 4.49 -7.63 7.16
CA LEU A 93 4.52 -7.85 5.71
C LEU A 93 5.50 -8.98 5.30
N ASP A 94 6.68 -9.01 5.94
CA ASP A 94 7.68 -10.04 5.65
C ASP A 94 7.19 -11.45 6.05
N TYR A 95 6.58 -11.55 7.23
CA TYR A 95 6.02 -12.80 7.76
C TYR A 95 4.95 -13.39 6.85
N VAL A 96 4.04 -12.55 6.33
CA VAL A 96 2.98 -13.02 5.42
C VAL A 96 3.47 -13.32 4.00
N GLY A 97 4.78 -13.24 3.74
CA GLY A 97 5.36 -13.59 2.45
C GLY A 97 5.37 -12.46 1.43
N LEU A 98 5.38 -11.20 1.89
CA LEU A 98 5.61 -10.04 1.04
C LEU A 98 7.05 -9.56 1.16
N LYS A 99 7.58 -9.04 0.05
CA LYS A 99 8.75 -8.16 0.02
C LYS A 99 8.27 -6.73 -0.19
N PHE A 100 8.97 -5.77 0.40
CA PHE A 100 8.64 -4.35 0.33
C PHE A 100 9.91 -3.51 0.47
N SER A 101 9.78 -2.23 0.16
CA SER A 101 10.71 -1.18 0.55
C SER A 101 10.00 -0.25 1.53
N ASP A 102 10.75 0.38 2.42
CA ASP A 102 10.24 1.37 3.36
C ASP A 102 11.06 2.65 3.33
N THR A 103 10.46 3.75 3.81
CA THR A 103 11.11 5.04 3.97
C THR A 103 10.39 5.81 5.06
N THR A 104 11.11 6.62 5.82
CA THR A 104 10.55 7.41 6.92
C THR A 104 9.94 8.74 6.47
N SER A 105 9.60 8.86 5.19
CA SER A 105 9.10 10.09 4.57
C SER A 105 8.07 9.77 3.49
N ALA A 106 7.25 10.74 3.13
CA ALA A 106 6.37 10.60 1.99
C ALA A 106 7.15 10.34 0.69
N LEU A 107 6.66 9.40 -0.13
CA LEU A 107 7.11 9.30 -1.52
C LEU A 107 6.73 10.58 -2.27
N SER A 108 7.57 10.97 -3.23
CA SER A 108 7.21 12.06 -4.15
C SER A 108 5.89 11.77 -4.85
N TRP A 109 5.14 12.82 -5.21
CA TRP A 109 3.87 12.66 -5.93
C TRP A 109 4.00 11.79 -7.17
N GLN A 110 5.10 11.93 -7.92
CA GLN A 110 5.37 11.07 -9.08
C GLN A 110 5.58 9.61 -8.68
N ALA A 111 6.43 9.32 -7.69
CA ALA A 111 6.73 7.96 -7.27
C ALA A 111 5.48 7.25 -6.70
N LEU A 112 4.65 7.96 -5.92
CA LEU A 112 3.38 7.43 -5.43
C LEU A 112 2.44 7.07 -6.59
N ARG A 113 2.29 7.96 -7.58
CA ARG A 113 1.48 7.69 -8.76
C ARG A 113 2.00 6.51 -9.57
N GLU A 114 3.32 6.32 -9.65
CA GLU A 114 3.94 5.17 -10.29
C GLU A 114 3.67 3.85 -9.54
N GLN A 115 3.63 3.86 -8.20
CA GLN A 115 3.22 2.68 -7.42
C GLN A 115 1.78 2.25 -7.78
N ILE A 116 0.84 3.19 -7.69
CA ILE A 116 -0.59 2.91 -7.87
C ILE A 116 -0.93 2.66 -9.35
N TYR A 117 -0.56 3.56 -10.25
CA TYR A 117 -1.04 3.53 -11.64
C TYR A 117 -0.23 2.57 -12.51
N CYS A 118 1.10 2.60 -12.39
CA CYS A 118 1.98 1.83 -13.27
C CYS A 118 2.20 0.42 -12.74
N SER A 119 2.66 0.34 -11.49
CA SER A 119 2.99 -0.94 -10.86
C SER A 119 1.76 -1.70 -10.37
N LYS A 120 0.60 -1.02 -10.31
CA LYS A 120 -0.66 -1.55 -9.78
C LYS A 120 -0.53 -2.08 -8.35
N LYS A 121 0.26 -1.40 -7.51
CA LYS A 121 0.53 -1.80 -6.12
C LYS A 121 -0.06 -0.79 -5.13
N PRO A 122 -0.81 -1.23 -4.10
CA PRO A 122 -1.15 -0.37 -2.97
C PRO A 122 0.12 -0.11 -2.14
N MET A 123 0.03 0.85 -1.21
CA MET A 123 1.11 1.19 -0.28
C MET A 123 0.59 1.19 1.16
N GLY A 124 1.46 0.95 2.13
CA GLY A 124 1.19 1.21 3.53
C GLY A 124 1.64 2.62 3.91
N TYR A 125 0.91 3.28 4.81
CA TYR A 125 1.27 4.59 5.35
C TYR A 125 1.06 4.62 6.86
N ALA A 126 2.12 4.96 7.60
CA ALA A 126 2.12 5.11 9.04
C ALA A 126 2.34 6.58 9.43
N TYR A 127 1.58 7.04 10.42
CA TYR A 127 1.75 8.35 11.04
C TYR A 127 1.35 8.31 12.51
N GLY A 128 1.79 9.29 13.28
CA GLY A 128 1.38 9.42 14.67
C GLY A 128 2.14 10.50 15.43
N THR A 129 1.74 10.71 16.67
CA THR A 129 2.42 11.62 17.60
C THR A 129 3.44 10.85 18.43
N PRO A 130 4.68 11.33 18.58
CA PRO A 130 5.67 10.69 19.45
C PRO A 130 5.11 10.43 20.86
N GLY A 131 5.26 9.20 21.36
CA GLY A 131 4.75 8.78 22.67
C GLY A 131 3.28 8.34 22.69
N VAL A 132 2.57 8.41 21.55
CA VAL A 132 1.20 7.92 21.37
C VAL A 132 1.22 6.71 20.43
N VAL A 133 0.25 5.80 20.56
CA VAL A 133 0.04 4.74 19.56
C VAL A 133 -0.30 5.41 18.23
N GLY A 134 0.55 5.18 17.23
CA GLY A 134 0.31 5.67 15.87
C GLY A 134 -0.71 4.83 15.12
N HIS A 135 -0.88 5.17 13.86
CA HIS A 135 -1.84 4.55 12.97
C HIS A 135 -1.19 4.12 11.67
N VAL A 136 -1.59 2.97 11.14
CA VAL A 136 -1.11 2.50 9.85
C VAL A 136 -2.28 2.04 9.00
N LEU A 137 -2.29 2.48 7.75
CA LEU A 137 -3.41 2.34 6.82
C LEU A 137 -2.92 2.10 5.39
N VAL A 138 -3.83 1.87 4.44
CA VAL A 138 -3.49 1.57 3.05
C VAL A 138 -3.80 2.74 2.13
N ILE A 139 -2.82 3.18 1.33
CA ILE A 139 -3.05 4.04 0.17
C ILE A 139 -3.38 3.13 -1.02
N LYS A 140 -4.57 3.28 -1.60
CA LYS A 140 -5.06 2.48 -2.73
C LYS A 140 -5.32 3.28 -4.00
N GLY A 141 -5.22 4.60 -3.91
CA GLY A 141 -5.56 5.45 -5.04
C GLY A 141 -5.12 6.88 -4.85
N TYR A 142 -5.27 7.65 -5.91
CA TYR A 142 -5.01 9.08 -5.94
C TYR A 142 -5.90 9.76 -6.98
N ILE A 143 -6.13 11.06 -6.80
CA ILE A 143 -6.81 11.91 -7.77
C ILE A 143 -6.31 13.35 -7.65
N THR A 144 -6.09 14.02 -8.78
CA THR A 144 -5.88 15.47 -8.83
C THR A 144 -7.19 16.15 -9.23
N VAL A 145 -7.65 17.09 -8.39
CA VAL A 145 -8.84 17.92 -8.67
C VAL A 145 -8.40 19.38 -8.65
N GLY A 146 -8.48 20.05 -9.80
CA GLY A 146 -7.90 21.38 -9.96
C GLY A 146 -6.37 21.33 -9.77
N ALA A 147 -5.87 22.09 -8.79
CA ALA A 147 -4.45 22.09 -8.42
C ALA A 147 -4.13 21.24 -7.18
N THR A 148 -5.12 20.56 -6.60
CA THR A 148 -4.96 19.81 -5.35
C THR A 148 -4.85 18.31 -5.62
N ASN A 149 -3.84 17.69 -5.01
CA ASN A 149 -3.61 16.26 -5.08
C ASN A 149 -4.21 15.57 -3.85
N TYR A 150 -4.99 14.52 -4.08
CA TYR A 150 -5.62 13.73 -3.03
C TYR A 150 -5.18 12.27 -3.10
N LEU A 151 -5.13 11.63 -1.95
CA LEU A 151 -4.93 10.20 -1.78
C LEU A 151 -6.24 9.54 -1.34
N VAL A 152 -6.50 8.35 -1.88
CA VAL A 152 -7.60 7.48 -1.47
C VAL A 152 -7.06 6.42 -0.54
N LEU A 153 -7.58 6.38 0.68
CA LEU A 153 -7.14 5.51 1.75
C LEU A 153 -8.20 4.48 2.11
N ASN A 154 -7.77 3.25 2.39
CA ASN A 154 -8.52 2.35 3.26
C ASN A 154 -7.97 2.52 4.68
N ASP A 155 -8.78 3.10 5.56
CA ASP A 155 -8.48 3.31 6.96
C ASP A 155 -9.14 2.19 7.81
N PRO A 156 -8.37 1.35 8.50
CA PRO A 156 -8.94 0.29 9.30
C PRO A 156 -9.68 0.78 10.55
N TRP A 157 -9.55 2.05 10.94
CA TRP A 157 -10.26 2.64 12.08
C TRP A 157 -11.71 3.07 11.72
N SER A 158 -12.70 2.89 12.58
CA SER A 158 -12.67 2.34 13.96
C SER A 158 -12.90 0.83 13.99
N PRO A 159 -12.71 0.15 15.15
CA PRO A 159 -12.89 -1.29 15.22
C PRO A 159 -14.23 -1.73 14.63
N CYS A 160 -14.18 -2.72 13.74
CA CYS A 160 -15.35 -3.33 13.09
C CYS A 160 -16.11 -2.42 12.10
N ASN A 161 -15.69 -1.17 11.91
CA ASN A 161 -16.34 -0.24 11.00
C ASN A 161 -15.41 0.11 9.82
N GLY A 162 -14.21 0.59 10.12
CA GLY A 162 -13.29 1.08 9.11
C GLY A 162 -13.86 2.28 8.33
N SER A 163 -13.07 2.88 7.47
CA SER A 163 -13.57 3.88 6.52
C SER A 163 -12.69 3.98 5.28
N GLU A 164 -13.28 4.38 4.16
CA GLU A 164 -12.49 4.96 3.07
C GLU A 164 -12.35 6.47 3.32
N ARG A 165 -11.12 6.98 3.23
CA ARG A 165 -10.81 8.39 3.46
C ARG A 165 -10.16 9.02 2.23
N LEU A 166 -10.40 10.31 2.06
CA LEU A 166 -9.62 11.18 1.20
C LEU A 166 -8.80 12.11 2.06
N ILE A 167 -7.49 12.18 1.82
CA ILE A 167 -6.60 13.19 2.40
C ILE A 167 -5.85 13.90 1.29
N THR A 168 -5.32 15.08 1.54
CA THR A 168 -4.43 15.73 0.57
C THR A 168 -3.05 15.05 0.58
N TYR A 169 -2.31 15.18 -0.52
CA TYR A 169 -0.91 14.75 -0.55
C TYR A 169 -0.07 15.51 0.48
N GLU A 170 -0.39 16.78 0.72
CA GLU A 170 0.26 17.61 1.73
C GLU A 170 0.04 17.05 3.14
N GLU A 171 -1.17 16.59 3.49
CA GLU A 171 -1.45 15.94 4.78
C GLU A 171 -0.71 14.60 4.93
N TYR A 172 -0.54 13.84 3.84
CA TYR A 172 0.28 12.63 3.84
C TYR A 172 1.77 12.93 4.08
N ALA A 173 2.27 14.01 3.49
CA ALA A 173 3.65 14.44 3.62
C ALA A 173 3.96 15.05 5.00
N ASP A 174 3.05 15.86 5.52
CA ASP A 174 3.15 16.56 6.78
C ASP A 174 1.80 16.54 7.52
N PRO A 175 1.55 15.50 8.33
CA PRO A 175 0.26 15.32 9.02
C PRO A 175 -0.08 16.49 9.93
N ALA A 176 -1.37 16.83 10.00
CA ALA A 176 -1.82 17.96 10.81
C ALA A 176 -1.58 17.77 12.32
N GLY A 177 -1.38 18.89 13.03
CA GLY A 177 -1.28 18.92 14.48
C GLY A 177 0.10 18.50 14.98
N THR A 178 0.15 17.60 15.95
CA THR A 178 1.40 17.08 16.54
C THR A 178 1.80 15.72 15.96
N ALA A 179 1.08 15.23 14.95
CA ALA A 179 1.42 14.00 14.27
C ALA A 179 2.55 14.25 13.27
N THR A 180 3.37 13.23 13.03
CA THR A 180 4.39 13.24 11.99
C THR A 180 4.21 12.03 11.09
N HIS A 181 4.69 12.14 9.86
CA HIS A 181 4.86 10.99 8.99
C HIS A 181 5.88 10.04 9.64
N TRP A 182 5.56 8.75 9.73
CA TRP A 182 6.48 7.75 10.29
C TRP A 182 7.08 6.92 9.19
N ASP A 183 6.27 6.19 8.42
CA ASP A 183 6.76 5.27 7.41
C ASP A 183 5.82 5.17 6.21
N THR A 184 6.42 4.99 5.04
CA THR A 184 5.73 4.54 3.84
C THR A 184 6.27 3.18 3.42
N PHE A 185 5.39 2.19 3.30
CA PHE A 185 5.70 0.85 2.79
C PHE A 185 5.29 0.78 1.31
N TYR A 186 6.24 0.55 0.42
CA TYR A 186 6.04 0.61 -1.03
C TYR A 186 6.79 -0.51 -1.74
N ASN A 187 6.70 -0.56 -3.07
CA ASN A 187 7.27 -1.61 -3.91
C ASN A 187 6.79 -3.03 -3.55
N LEU A 188 5.65 -3.16 -2.88
CA LEU A 188 5.15 -4.44 -2.39
C LEU A 188 5.10 -5.49 -3.51
N ALA A 189 5.48 -6.72 -3.18
CA ALA A 189 5.36 -7.85 -4.07
C ALA A 189 5.31 -9.14 -3.26
N LYS A 190 4.75 -10.20 -3.84
CA LYS A 190 4.89 -11.54 -3.28
C LYS A 190 6.37 -11.97 -3.36
N LYS A 191 6.84 -12.67 -2.31
CA LYS A 191 8.16 -13.31 -2.30
C LYS A 191 8.24 -14.38 -3.38
#